data_AF-A0A7Y3A5D1-F1
#
_entry.id   AF-A0A7Y3A5D1-F1
#
_cell.length_a   1.000
_cell.length_b   1.000
_cell.length_c   1.000
_cell.angle_alpha   90.00
_cell.angle_beta   90.00
_cell.angle_gamma   90.00
#
_symmetry.space_group_name_H-M   'P 1'
#
loop_
_entity.id
_entity.type
_entity.pdbx_description
1 polymer ?
#
loop_
_entity_poly.entity_id
_entity_poly.type
_entity_poly.pdbx_seq_one_letter_code
_entity_poly.pdbx_strand_id
1 'polypeptide(L)'
;MNEIKYKTNPIAGIIALVFIVFMIWLVFNFVKGLFSILSFLAIPLFILAVIFNYQVVGDYFKWIYTLFKKEPAKGLLAGAGTVIGYPVVAAYLFFKAFSNRKIAAKKEEKKPGEYIKFEEMEEDEDFLELPKIPGEKVIQKQSRDQNKYDDLFS
;
A
#
# COMPACT_ATOMS: atom_id res chain seq x y z
N MET A 1 28.37 4.93 54.00
CA MET A 1 27.36 5.03 52.93
C MET A 1 27.18 6.52 52.66
N ASN A 2 27.79 7.06 51.60
CA ASN A 2 27.80 8.50 51.35
C ASN A 2 26.57 8.87 50.51
N GLU A 3 25.69 9.70 51.07
CA GLU A 3 24.56 10.26 50.32
C GLU A 3 25.04 11.46 49.50
N ILE A 4 25.06 11.30 48.17
CA ILE A 4 25.31 12.40 47.25
C ILE A 4 24.04 13.25 47.19
N LYS A 5 24.05 14.42 47.83
CA LYS A 5 22.96 15.40 47.70
C LYS A 5 23.12 16.16 46.38
N TYR A 6 22.26 15.85 45.41
CA TYR A 6 22.18 16.61 44.17
C TYR A 6 21.60 18.01 44.47
N LYS A 7 22.43 19.05 44.37
CA LYS A 7 21.95 20.44 44.33
C LYS A 7 21.27 20.66 42.98
N THR A 8 19.94 20.67 42.98
CA THR A 8 19.17 21.07 41.80
C THR A 8 19.36 22.55 41.55
N ASN A 9 20.13 22.89 40.51
CA ASN A 9 20.27 24.27 40.04
C ASN A 9 19.07 24.59 39.13
N PRO A 10 18.17 25.51 39.50
CA PRO A 10 17.00 25.85 38.69
C PRO A 10 17.39 26.38 37.30
N ILE A 11 18.57 26.99 37.19
CA ILE A 11 19.17 27.46 35.93
C ILE A 11 19.43 26.29 34.96
N ALA A 12 19.89 25.14 35.46
CA ALA A 12 20.13 23.96 34.61
C ALA A 12 18.82 23.43 34.01
N GLY A 13 17.71 23.49 34.75
CA GLY A 13 16.38 23.14 34.25
C GLY A 13 15.90 24.10 33.15
N ILE A 14 16.13 25.41 33.33
CA ILE A 14 15.79 26.43 32.33
C ILE A 14 16.62 26.24 31.05
N ILE A 15 17.93 25.99 31.18
CA ILE A 15 18.81 25.71 30.03
C ILE A 15 18.35 24.46 29.27
N ALA A 16 18.02 23.38 29.98
CA ALA A 16 17.50 22.15 29.37
C ALA A 16 16.17 22.40 28.62
N LEU A 17 15.27 23.18 29.21
CA LEU A 17 14.00 23.55 28.58
C LEU A 17 14.21 24.39 27.32
N VAL A 18 15.09 25.39 27.37
CA VAL A 18 15.46 26.21 26.20
C VAL A 18 16.08 25.35 25.11
N PHE A 19 16.94 24.39 25.46
CA PHE A 19 17.54 23.47 24.51
C PHE A 19 16.50 22.57 23.82
N ILE A 20 15.51 22.06 24.57
CA ILE A 20 14.42 21.26 24.00
C ILE A 20 13.60 22.09 23.02
N VAL A 21 13.23 23.33 23.40
CA VAL A 21 12.48 24.23 22.51
C VAL A 21 13.28 24.54 21.24
N PHE A 22 14.58 24.78 21.38
CA PHE A 22 15.47 24.99 20.23
C PHE A 22 15.56 23.75 19.32
N MET A 23 15.66 22.55 19.90
CA MET A 23 15.66 21.29 19.13
C MET A 23 14.34 21.08 18.38
N ILE A 24 13.19 21.33 19.02
CA ILE A 24 11.89 21.26 18.36
C ILE A 24 11.82 22.26 17.21
N TRP A 25 12.30 23.49 17.40
CA TRP A 25 12.34 24.51 16.35
C TRP A 25 13.23 24.08 15.17
N LEU A 26 14.37 23.46 15.44
CA LEU A 26 15.28 22.95 14.40
C LEU A 26 14.60 21.83 13.59
N VAL A 27 14.03 20.83 14.26
CA VAL A 27 13.29 19.73 13.60
C VAL A 27 12.12 20.27 12.79
N PHE A 28 11.36 21.24 13.33
CA PHE A 28 10.24 21.85 12.61
C PHE A 28 10.70 22.52 11.31
N ASN A 29 11.79 23.30 11.35
CA ASN A 29 12.34 23.91 10.14
C ASN A 29 12.85 22.87 9.15
N PHE A 30 13.51 21.82 9.64
CA PHE A 30 13.99 20.74 8.80
C PHE A 30 12.84 20.00 8.09
N VAL A 31 11.81 19.61 8.84
CA VAL A 31 10.60 18.97 8.30
C VAL A 31 9.91 19.88 7.30
N LYS A 32 9.75 21.18 7.60
CA LYS A 32 9.17 22.15 6.67
C LYS A 32 9.98 22.25 5.38
N GLY A 33 11.30 22.29 5.47
CA GLY A 33 12.19 22.30 4.30
C GLY A 33 12.03 21.03 3.46
N LEU A 34 12.07 19.86 4.10
CA LEU A 34 11.87 18.57 3.45
C LEU A 34 10.51 18.49 2.77
N PHE A 35 9.44 18.88 3.47
CA PHE A 35 8.09 18.94 2.91
C PHE A 35 7.99 19.92 1.74
N SER A 36 8.68 21.05 1.78
CA SER A 36 8.67 22.02 0.67
C SER A 36 9.28 21.42 -0.60
N ILE A 37 10.42 20.75 -0.48
CA ILE A 37 11.10 20.09 -1.60
C ILE A 37 10.23 18.92 -2.09
N LEU A 38 9.71 18.12 -1.17
CA LEU A 38 8.88 16.98 -1.49
C LEU A 38 7.58 17.42 -2.16
N SER A 39 7.00 18.55 -1.75
CA SER A 39 5.77 19.11 -2.34
C SER A 39 5.98 19.54 -3.77
N PHE A 40 7.14 20.15 -4.07
CA PHE A 40 7.51 20.51 -5.44
C PHE A 40 7.73 19.26 -6.31
N LEU A 41 8.37 18.22 -5.75
CA LEU A 41 8.57 16.94 -6.43
C LEU A 41 7.33 16.05 -6.45
N ALA A 42 6.31 16.33 -5.66
CA ALA A 42 5.15 15.46 -5.50
C ALA A 42 4.42 15.24 -6.83
N ILE A 43 4.22 16.31 -7.60
CA ILE A 43 3.55 16.25 -8.91
C ILE A 43 4.33 15.34 -9.87
N PRO A 44 5.63 15.55 -10.14
CA PRO A 44 6.37 14.65 -11.02
C PRO A 44 6.50 13.23 -10.44
N LEU A 45 6.68 13.05 -9.12
CA LEU A 45 6.72 11.74 -8.49
C LEU A 45 5.42 10.96 -8.70
N PHE A 46 4.28 11.63 -8.53
CA PHE A 46 2.97 11.01 -8.72
C PHE A 46 2.76 10.60 -10.18
N ILE A 47 3.12 11.46 -11.14
CA ILE A 47 3.07 11.13 -12.58
C ILE A 47 3.95 9.91 -12.87
N LEU A 48 5.19 9.89 -12.36
CA LEU A 48 6.10 8.76 -12.54
C LEU A 48 5.56 7.48 -11.89
N ALA A 49 4.88 7.57 -10.74
CA ALA A 49 4.24 6.42 -10.11
C ALA A 49 3.18 5.80 -11.02
N VAL A 50 2.31 6.63 -11.62
CA VAL A 50 1.29 6.17 -12.56
C VAL A 50 1.92 5.54 -13.81
N ILE A 51 2.98 6.14 -14.35
CA ILE A 51 3.69 5.62 -15.53
C ILE A 51 4.37 4.27 -15.22
N PHE A 52 4.96 4.11 -14.04
CA PHE A 52 5.66 2.87 -13.68
C PHE A 52 4.72 1.74 -13.32
N ASN A 53 3.65 2.02 -12.57
CA ASN A 53 2.63 1.05 -12.26
C ASN A 53 1.33 1.76 -11.82
N TYR A 54 0.38 1.89 -12.73
CA TYR A 54 -0.92 2.51 -12.46
C TYR A 54 -1.76 1.72 -11.42
N GLN A 55 -1.55 0.40 -11.31
CA GLN A 55 -2.28 -0.44 -10.36
C GLN A 55 -1.94 -0.04 -8.93
N VAL A 56 -0.67 0.29 -8.64
CA VAL A 56 -0.25 0.75 -7.30
C VAL A 56 -1.03 1.98 -6.84
N VAL A 57 -1.29 2.91 -7.77
CA VAL A 57 -2.09 4.12 -7.50
C VAL A 57 -3.57 3.76 -7.36
N GLY A 58 -4.10 2.91 -8.25
CA GLY A 58 -5.48 2.42 -8.18
C GLY A 58 -5.79 1.68 -6.88
N ASP A 59 -4.92 0.77 -6.46
CA ASP A 59 -5.03 -0.01 -5.22
C ASP A 59 -5.03 0.89 -3.99
N TYR A 60 -4.22 1.95 -4.00
CA TYR A 60 -4.22 2.93 -2.92
C TYR A 60 -5.59 3.63 -2.80
N PHE A 61 -6.14 4.14 -3.90
CA PHE A 61 -7.45 4.79 -3.86
C PHE A 61 -8.59 3.79 -3.56
N LYS A 62 -8.50 2.56 -4.08
CA LYS A 62 -9.43 1.46 -3.75
C LYS A 62 -9.38 1.14 -2.26
N TRP A 63 -8.20 1.12 -1.65
CA TRP A 63 -8.02 0.94 -0.22
C TRP A 63 -8.65 2.08 0.57
N ILE A 64 -8.42 3.35 0.22
CA ILE A 64 -9.08 4.51 0.87
C ILE A 64 -10.60 4.39 0.77
N TYR A 65 -11.13 4.11 -0.42
CA TYR A 65 -12.56 4.01 -0.65
C TYR A 65 -13.19 2.88 0.16
N THR A 66 -12.51 1.73 0.23
CA THR A 66 -12.93 0.60 1.06
C THR A 66 -12.89 0.97 2.55
N LEU A 67 -11.90 1.75 2.97
CA LEU A 67 -11.78 2.24 4.34
C LEU A 67 -12.96 3.15 4.71
N PHE A 68 -13.38 4.04 3.80
CA PHE A 68 -14.59 4.85 3.99
C PHE A 68 -15.86 4.01 4.14
N LYS A 69 -15.99 2.91 3.37
CA LYS A 69 -17.14 1.99 3.45
C LYS A 69 -17.17 1.17 4.73
N LYS A 70 -16.03 0.60 5.14
CA LYS A 70 -15.95 -0.31 6.29
C LYS A 70 -15.87 0.46 7.61
N GLU A 71 -15.07 1.52 7.66
CA GLU A 71 -14.77 2.27 8.87
C GLU A 71 -14.66 3.77 8.56
N PRO A 72 -15.80 4.50 8.50
CA PRO A 72 -15.83 5.88 8.00
C PRO A 72 -14.92 6.83 8.77
N ALA A 73 -14.73 6.62 10.08
CA ALA A 73 -13.80 7.41 10.89
C ALA A 73 -12.33 7.23 10.44
N LYS A 74 -11.90 5.98 10.21
CA LYS A 74 -10.55 5.70 9.69
C LYS A 74 -10.41 6.17 8.24
N GLY A 75 -11.44 6.00 7.42
CA GLY A 75 -11.50 6.53 6.05
C GLY A 75 -11.27 8.04 6.02
N LEU A 76 -11.97 8.79 6.88
CA LEU A 76 -11.82 10.25 6.97
C LEU A 76 -10.41 10.64 7.43
N LEU A 77 -9.86 9.96 8.44
CA LEU A 77 -8.49 10.20 8.90
C LEU A 77 -7.46 9.93 7.78
N ALA A 78 -7.59 8.82 7.07
CA ALA A 78 -6.71 8.46 5.96
C ALA A 78 -6.85 9.42 4.76
N GLY A 79 -8.08 9.81 4.44
CA GLY A 79 -8.37 10.78 3.38
C GLY A 79 -7.80 12.16 3.70
N ALA A 80 -8.08 12.69 4.89
CA ALA A 80 -7.52 13.97 5.34
C ALA A 80 -5.98 13.92 5.42
N GLY A 81 -5.43 12.81 5.93
CA GLY A 81 -3.99 12.54 5.94
C GLY A 81 -3.38 12.52 4.54
N THR A 82 -4.11 12.02 3.53
CA THR A 82 -3.68 12.02 2.13
C THR A 82 -3.62 13.42 1.56
N VAL A 83 -4.60 14.28 1.86
CA VAL A 83 -4.64 15.66 1.36
C VAL A 83 -3.54 16.51 2.02
N ILE A 84 -3.38 16.41 3.34
CA ILE A 84 -2.37 17.19 4.07
C ILE A 84 -0.95 16.63 3.82
N GLY A 85 -0.84 15.30 3.76
CA GLY A 85 0.40 14.56 3.55
C GLY A 85 0.67 14.19 2.08
N TYR A 86 0.01 14.84 1.11
CA TYR A 86 0.11 14.50 -0.31
C TYR A 86 1.55 14.36 -0.83
N PRO A 87 2.55 15.15 -0.38
CA PRO A 87 3.91 15.00 -0.87
C PRO A 87 4.54 13.67 -0.45
N VAL A 88 4.26 13.26 0.78
CA VAL A 88 4.73 11.99 1.35
C VAL A 88 4.03 10.83 0.67
N VAL A 89 2.72 10.94 0.42
CA VAL A 89 1.94 9.92 -0.30
C VAL A 89 2.46 9.75 -1.73
N ALA A 90 2.70 10.84 -2.45
CA ALA A 90 3.25 10.77 -3.80
C ALA A 90 4.63 10.08 -3.85
N ALA A 91 5.51 10.42 -2.92
CA ALA A 91 6.82 9.78 -2.78
C ALA A 91 6.70 8.29 -2.45
N TYR A 92 5.79 7.93 -1.53
CA TYR A 92 5.49 6.54 -1.18
C TYR A 92 4.97 5.75 -2.39
N LEU A 93 4.00 6.29 -3.12
CA LEU A 93 3.43 5.64 -4.31
C LEU A 93 4.48 5.43 -5.39
N PHE A 94 5.32 6.44 -5.64
CA PHE A 94 6.44 6.32 -6.57
C PHE A 94 7.41 5.22 -6.14
N PHE A 95 7.81 5.20 -4.87
CA PHE A 95 8.73 4.19 -4.35
C PHE A 95 8.15 2.78 -4.45
N LYS A 96 6.86 2.61 -4.10
CA LYS A 96 6.13 1.35 -4.23
C LYS A 96 6.04 0.90 -5.69
N ALA A 97 5.69 1.80 -6.62
CA ALA A 97 5.61 1.51 -8.05
C ALA A 97 6.97 1.14 -8.66
N PHE A 98 8.03 1.89 -8.32
CA PHE A 98 9.39 1.63 -8.76
C PHE A 98 9.91 0.27 -8.25
N SER A 99 9.60 -0.08 -7.01
CA SER A 99 10.00 -1.36 -6.41
C SER A 99 9.27 -2.54 -7.08
N ASN A 100 7.97 -2.40 -7.35
CA ASN A 100 7.18 -3.44 -8.02
C ASN A 100 7.72 -3.77 -9.41
N ARG A 101 8.17 -2.76 -10.16
CA ARG A 101 8.77 -2.97 -11.49
C ARG A 101 10.03 -3.84 -11.44
N LYS A 102 10.88 -3.66 -10.43
CA LYS A 102 12.10 -4.47 -10.26
C LYS A 102 11.79 -5.92 -9.87
N ILE A 103 10.76 -6.13 -9.06
CA ILE A 103 10.35 -7.47 -8.63
C ILE A 103 9.74 -8.24 -9.81
N ALA A 104 8.93 -7.57 -10.65
CA ALA A 104 8.38 -8.15 -11.87
C ALA A 104 9.47 -8.52 -12.88
N ALA A 105 10.42 -7.62 -13.14
CA ALA A 105 11.55 -7.89 -14.05
C ALA A 105 12.40 -9.09 -13.58
N LYS A 106 12.58 -9.26 -12.26
CA LYS A 106 13.30 -10.40 -11.67
C LYS A 106 12.49 -11.71 -11.71
N LYS A 107 11.16 -11.66 -11.88
CA LYS A 107 10.33 -12.84 -12.14
C LYS A 107 10.46 -13.32 -13.58
N GLU A 108 10.61 -12.40 -14.55
CA GLU A 108 10.70 -12.73 -15.98
C GLU A 108 12.08 -13.27 -16.42
N GLU A 109 13.17 -12.89 -15.73
CA GLU A 109 14.52 -13.43 -16.00
C GLU A 109 14.75 -14.88 -15.47
N LYS A 110 13.74 -15.50 -14.85
CA LYS A 110 13.85 -16.89 -14.39
C LYS A 110 13.71 -17.86 -15.56
N LYS A 111 14.87 -18.32 -16.03
CA LYS A 111 15.06 -19.35 -17.05
C LYS A 111 14.16 -20.57 -16.82
N PRO A 112 13.66 -21.22 -17.90
CA PRO A 112 12.88 -22.45 -17.78
C PRO A 112 13.75 -23.55 -17.14
N GLY A 113 13.42 -23.96 -15.91
CA GLY A 113 14.08 -25.07 -15.21
C GLY A 113 14.25 -24.92 -13.70
N GLU A 114 14.02 -23.74 -13.12
CA GLU A 114 14.10 -23.56 -11.66
C GLU A 114 12.72 -23.81 -11.03
N TYR A 115 12.59 -24.92 -10.29
CA TYR A 115 11.35 -25.26 -9.55
C TYR A 115 11.01 -24.13 -8.56
N ILE A 116 9.86 -23.50 -8.77
CA ILE A 116 9.37 -22.41 -7.94
C ILE A 116 8.59 -23.01 -6.77
N LYS A 117 8.96 -22.64 -5.54
CA LYS A 117 8.12 -22.89 -4.36
C LYS A 117 6.83 -22.09 -4.55
N PHE A 118 5.70 -22.79 -4.67
CA PHE A 118 4.38 -22.18 -4.83
C PHE A 118 4.17 -21.14 -3.72
N GLU A 119 4.02 -19.88 -4.13
CA GLU A 119 3.48 -18.83 -3.29
C GLU A 119 1.96 -18.94 -3.48
N GLU A 120 1.24 -19.35 -2.44
CA GLU A 120 -0.23 -19.33 -2.42
C GLU A 120 -0.66 -17.90 -2.75
N MET A 121 -1.20 -17.72 -3.96
CA MET A 121 -1.88 -16.49 -4.30
C MET A 121 -3.19 -16.48 -3.52
N GLU A 122 -3.48 -15.38 -2.82
CA GLU A 122 -4.84 -15.16 -2.31
C GLU A 122 -5.79 -15.28 -3.51
N GLU A 123 -6.73 -16.22 -3.43
CA GLU A 123 -7.73 -16.41 -4.47
C GLU A 123 -8.51 -15.11 -4.60
N ASP A 124 -8.22 -14.33 -5.65
CA ASP A 124 -9.12 -13.28 -6.08
C ASP A 124 -10.46 -13.97 -6.39
N GLU A 125 -11.46 -13.81 -5.50
CA GLU A 125 -12.81 -14.40 -5.64
C GLU A 125 -13.45 -14.06 -7.01
N ASP A 126 -12.96 -12.99 -7.65
CA ASP A 126 -13.40 -12.48 -8.94
C ASP A 126 -12.73 -13.17 -10.15
N PHE A 127 -11.65 -13.97 -9.98
CA PHE A 127 -10.98 -14.65 -11.10
C PHE A 127 -11.84 -15.74 -11.74
N LEU A 128 -12.76 -16.33 -10.96
CA LEU A 128 -13.64 -17.42 -11.40
C LEU A 128 -14.96 -16.92 -11.99
N GLU A 129 -15.24 -15.61 -11.92
CA GLU A 129 -16.44 -15.04 -12.53
C GLU A 129 -16.22 -14.78 -14.02
N LEU A 130 -16.66 -15.74 -14.84
CA LEU A 130 -16.71 -15.59 -16.29
C LEU A 130 -17.57 -14.36 -16.67
N PRO A 131 -17.11 -13.51 -17.60
CA PRO A 131 -17.93 -12.41 -18.12
C PRO A 131 -19.17 -12.99 -18.81
N LYS A 132 -20.37 -12.61 -18.31
CA LYS A 132 -21.64 -13.03 -18.91
C LYS A 132 -21.79 -12.43 -20.29
N ILE A 133 -21.73 -13.28 -21.32
CA ILE A 133 -21.97 -12.90 -22.70
C ILE A 133 -23.47 -12.54 -22.83
N PRO A 134 -23.84 -11.32 -23.26
CA PRO A 134 -25.24 -10.95 -23.41
C PRO A 134 -25.87 -11.77 -24.55
N GLY A 135 -26.69 -12.76 -24.19
CA GLY A 135 -27.51 -13.51 -25.16
C GLY A 135 -27.71 -15.01 -24.88
N GLU A 136 -27.04 -15.61 -23.89
CA GLU A 136 -27.13 -17.05 -23.69
C GLU A 136 -28.36 -17.45 -22.85
N LYS A 137 -29.31 -18.11 -23.51
CA LYS A 137 -30.48 -18.73 -22.86
C LYS A 137 -29.99 -19.89 -22.02
N VAL A 138 -30.30 -19.86 -20.72
CA VAL A 138 -30.07 -20.97 -19.79
C VAL A 138 -30.74 -22.22 -20.34
N ILE A 139 -29.96 -23.18 -20.84
CA ILE A 139 -30.48 -24.48 -21.28
C ILE A 139 -30.97 -25.21 -20.03
N GLN A 140 -32.29 -25.37 -19.95
CA GLN A 140 -32.91 -26.18 -18.89
C GLN A 140 -32.47 -27.63 -19.05
N LYS A 141 -31.94 -28.18 -17.95
CA LYS A 141 -31.52 -29.58 -17.75
C LYS A 141 -32.52 -30.55 -18.37
N GLN A 142 -32.12 -31.23 -19.45
CA GLN A 142 -32.82 -32.42 -19.92
C GLN A 142 -32.54 -33.58 -18.94
N SER A 143 -33.62 -34.13 -18.39
CA SER A 143 -33.65 -35.39 -17.64
C SER A 143 -33.61 -36.57 -18.62
N ARG A 144 -32.91 -37.66 -18.22
CA ARG A 144 -32.77 -38.99 -18.87
C ARG A 144 -31.96 -38.96 -20.17
N ASP A 145 -30.93 -39.78 -20.39
CA ASP A 145 -30.75 -41.19 -20.07
C ASP A 145 -29.29 -41.61 -20.40
N GLN A 146 -28.83 -42.72 -19.81
CA GLN A 146 -27.67 -43.57 -20.19
C GLN A 146 -26.25 -43.13 -19.75
N ASN A 147 -25.84 -43.69 -18.61
CA ASN A 147 -24.47 -43.86 -18.14
C ASN A 147 -23.64 -44.67 -19.16
N LYS A 148 -23.18 -44.03 -20.24
CA LYS A 148 -22.31 -44.64 -21.25
C LYS A 148 -20.82 -44.65 -20.86
N TYR A 149 -20.51 -44.20 -19.65
CA TYR A 149 -19.15 -44.13 -19.10
C TYR A 149 -18.81 -45.29 -18.17
N ASP A 150 -19.82 -45.96 -17.61
CA ASP A 150 -19.62 -47.08 -16.67
C ASP A 150 -19.14 -48.37 -17.38
N ASP A 151 -19.44 -48.52 -18.68
CA ASP A 151 -19.04 -49.70 -19.50
C ASP A 151 -17.59 -49.66 -20.04
N LEU A 152 -16.84 -48.57 -19.81
CA LEU A 152 -15.48 -48.41 -20.37
C LEU A 152 -14.37 -48.93 -19.47
N PHE A 153 -14.68 -49.33 -18.24
CA PHE A 153 -13.70 -49.75 -17.24
C PHE A 153 -14.06 -51.06 -16.53
N SER A 154 -15.09 -51.75 -17.00
CA SER A 154 -15.50 -53.10 -16.57
C SER A 154 -14.92 -54.19 -17.45
#